data_AF-A0A6H5HEB1-F1
#
_entry.id   AF-A0A6H5HEB1-F1
#
_cell.length_a   1.000
_cell.length_b   1.000
_cell.length_c   1.000
_cell.angle_alpha   90.00
_cell.angle_beta   90.00
_cell.angle_gamma   90.00
#
_symmetry.space_group_name_H-M   'P 1'
#
loop_
_entity.id
_entity.type
_entity.pdbx_description
1 polymer ?
#
loop_
_entity_poly.entity_id
_entity_poly.type
_entity_poly.pdbx_seq_one_letter_code
_entity_poly.pdbx_strand_id
1 'polypeptide(L)' 'MLFGSMQFKQERNSDQATLPDNTVAQKIAHLLGLSITEMTKAFLKPRIKVGRDFVTKAQTKEQ' A
#
# COMPACT_ATOMS: atom_id res chain seq x y z
N MET A 1 -7.63 15.27 -7.21
CA MET A 1 -7.59 13.80 -7.39
C MET A 1 -7.14 13.17 -6.07
N LEU A 2 -7.81 12.12 -5.58
CA LEU A 2 -7.58 11.57 -4.22
C LEU A 2 -6.28 10.77 -4.08
N PHE A 3 -5.83 10.07 -5.12
CA PHE A 3 -4.61 9.27 -5.07
C PHE A 3 -3.36 10.08 -4.74
N GLY A 4 -3.26 11.31 -5.24
CA GLY A 4 -2.13 12.21 -4.96
C GLY A 4 -2.10 12.78 -3.54
N SER A 5 -3.12 12.50 -2.72
CA SER A 5 -3.19 12.94 -1.32
C SER A 5 -2.75 11.89 -0.32
N MET A 6 -2.42 10.66 -0.77
CA MET A 6 -1.88 9.62 0.13
C MET A 6 -0.45 9.94 0.54
N GLN A 7 -0.16 9.81 1.84
CA GLN A 7 1.15 10.11 2.40
C GLN A 7 1.82 8.85 2.94
N PHE A 8 2.85 8.39 2.27
CA PHE A 8 3.68 7.27 2.71
C PHE A 8 4.88 7.76 3.52
N LYS A 9 5.22 7.04 4.58
CA LYS A 9 6.42 7.27 5.40
C LYS A 9 7.29 6.02 5.43
N GLN A 10 8.60 6.20 5.42
CA GLN A 10 9.55 5.12 5.65
C GLN A 10 9.55 4.73 7.13
N GLU A 11 9.68 3.43 7.43
CA GLU A 11 9.94 2.97 8.80
C GLU A 11 11.31 3.45 9.30
N ARG A 12 11.48 3.58 10.62
CA ARG A 12 12.75 4.06 11.19
C ARG A 12 13.91 3.09 11.02
N ASN A 13 13.61 1.79 10.98
CA ASN A 13 14.60 0.71 11.02
C ASN A 13 14.60 -0.13 9.73
N SER A 14 13.84 0.29 8.71
CA SER A 14 13.67 -0.45 7.46
C SER A 14 13.29 0.51 6.34
N ASP A 15 13.65 0.19 5.11
CA ASP A 15 13.21 0.94 3.92
C ASP A 15 11.73 0.75 3.60
N GLN A 16 11.01 -0.08 4.37
CA GLN A 16 9.60 -0.34 4.17
C GLN A 16 8.74 0.93 4.30
N ALA A 17 7.81 1.10 3.36
CA ALA A 17 6.77 2.12 3.43
C ALA A 17 5.68 1.77 4.47
N THR A 18 5.13 2.81 5.07
CA THR A 18 3.97 2.78 5.98
C THR A 18 2.98 3.84 5.55
N LEU A 19 1.71 3.60 5.87
CA LEU A 19 0.61 4.53 5.66
C LEU A 19 0.05 4.95 7.03
N PRO A 20 0.62 5.97 7.68
CA PRO A 20 0.24 6.36 9.05
C PRO A 20 -1.17 6.96 9.13
N ASP A 21 -1.61 7.62 8.06
CA ASP A 21 -2.97 8.12 7.90
C ASP A 21 -3.62 7.43 6.69
N ASN A 22 -4.69 6.68 6.95
CA ASN A 22 -5.41 5.93 5.95
C ASN A 22 -6.76 6.56 5.57
N THR A 23 -7.08 7.78 6.02
CA THR A 23 -8.35 8.46 5.72
C THR A 23 -8.56 8.66 4.22
N VAL A 24 -7.52 9.02 3.48
CA VAL A 24 -7.56 9.13 2.01
C VAL A 24 -7.77 7.75 1.38
N ALA A 25 -7.10 6.72 1.91
CA ALA A 25 -7.28 5.35 1.46
C ALA A 25 -8.71 4.84 1.72
N GLN A 26 -9.36 5.22 2.82
CA GLN A 26 -10.78 4.90 3.07
C GLN A 26 -11.69 5.49 2.01
N LYS A 27 -11.47 6.76 1.63
CA LYS A 27 -12.25 7.43 0.58
C LYS A 27 -12.06 6.74 -0.78
N ILE A 28 -10.83 6.41 -1.14
CA ILE A 28 -10.52 5.69 -2.38
C ILE A 28 -11.16 4.30 -2.38
N ALA A 29 -11.00 3.55 -1.28
CA ALA A 29 -11.58 2.22 -1.13
C ALA A 29 -13.11 2.25 -1.24
N HIS A 30 -13.77 3.23 -0.63
CA HIS A 30 -15.22 3.42 -0.73
C HIS A 30 -15.66 3.71 -2.17
N LEU A 31 -14.97 4.61 -2.88
CA LEU A 31 -15.30 4.96 -4.25
C LEU A 31 -15.07 3.80 -5.25
N LEU A 32 -14.07 2.96 -4.99
CA LEU A 32 -13.74 1.81 -5.83
C LEU A 32 -14.44 0.51 -5.40
N GLY A 33 -15.22 0.53 -4.32
CA GLY A 33 -15.86 -0.67 -3.76
C GLY A 33 -14.85 -1.71 -3.26
N LEU A 34 -13.67 -1.29 -2.81
CA LEU A 34 -12.60 -2.17 -2.34
C LEU A 34 -12.55 -2.24 -0.80
N SER A 35 -12.01 -3.34 -0.28
CA SER A 35 -11.63 -3.41 1.13
C SER A 35 -10.38 -2.56 1.39
N ILE A 36 -10.45 -1.63 2.35
CA ILE A 36 -9.31 -0.82 2.75
C ILE A 36 -8.11 -1.68 3.21
N THR A 37 -8.38 -2.76 3.93
CA THR A 37 -7.33 -3.64 4.47
C THR A 37 -6.54 -4.29 3.34
N GLU A 38 -7.26 -4.85 2.36
CA GLU A 38 -6.63 -5.48 1.20
C GLU A 38 -5.93 -4.45 0.31
N MET A 39 -6.55 -3.29 0.13
CA MET A 39 -5.95 -2.20 -0.65
C MET A 39 -4.63 -1.72 -0.01
N THR A 40 -4.63 -1.46 1.29
CA THR A 40 -3.44 -0.99 2.02
C THR A 40 -2.34 -2.04 2.00
N LYS A 41 -2.70 -3.32 2.17
CA LYS A 41 -1.76 -4.44 2.06
C LYS A 41 -1.19 -4.55 0.65
N ALA A 42 -2.00 -4.38 -0.39
CA ALA A 42 -1.55 -4.43 -1.77
C ALA A 42 -0.57 -3.29 -2.10
N PHE A 43 -0.74 -2.10 -1.53
CA PHE A 43 0.20 -0.99 -1.70
C PHE A 43 1.52 -1.21 -0.94
N LEU A 44 1.47 -1.64 0.33
CA LEU A 44 2.68 -1.73 1.16
C LEU A 44 3.45 -3.05 0.97
N LYS A 45 2.72 -4.15 0.75
CA LYS A 45 3.25 -5.53 0.68
C LYS A 45 2.52 -6.32 -0.42
N PRO A 46 2.66 -5.94 -1.71
CA PRO A 46 2.06 -6.66 -2.81
C PRO A 46 2.52 -8.11 -2.87
N ARG A 47 1.59 -9.00 -3.24
CA ARG A 47 1.88 -10.38 -3.58
C ARG A 47 2.13 -10.48 -5.08
N ILE A 48 3.38 -10.72 -5.44
CA ILE A 48 3.87 -10.71 -6.82
C ILE A 48 4.06 -12.15 -7.29
N LYS A 49 3.56 -12.48 -8.48
CA LYS A 49 3.81 -13.78 -9.10
C LYS A 49 5.20 -13.76 -9.74
N VAL A 50 6.05 -14.72 -9.38
CA VAL A 50 7.40 -14.90 -9.94
C VAL A 50 7.52 -16.34 -10.42
N GLY A 51 7.46 -16.53 -11.75
CA GLY A 51 7.41 -17.87 -12.34
C GLY A 51 6.15 -18.63 -11.90
N ARG A 52 6.33 -19.74 -11.17
CA ARG A 52 5.24 -20.57 -10.63
C ARG A 52 4.85 -20.21 -9.20
N ASP A 53 5.62 -19.34 -8.54
CA ASP A 53 5.49 -19.01 -7.12
C ASP A 53 4.91 -17.60 -6.90
N PHE A 54 4.51 -17.33 -5.65
CA PHE A 54 4.10 -16.01 -5.21
C PHE A 54 5.00 -15.52 -4.08
N VAL A 55 5.54 -14.32 -4.23
CA VAL A 55 6.41 -13.67 -3.25
C VAL A 55 5.72 -12.42 -2.73
N THR A 56 5.78 -12.21 -1.41
CA THR A 56 5.32 -10.96 -0.79
C THR A 56 6.51 -10.03 -0.65
N LYS A 57 6.44 -8.83 -1.24
CA LYS A 57 7.55 -7.88 -1.23
C LYS A 57 7.14 -6.56 -0.58
N ALA A 58 7.82 -6.16 0.49
CA ALA A 58 7.68 -4.82 1.05
C ALA A 58 8.17 -3.76 0.03
N GLN A 59 7.37 -2.72 -0.18
CA GLN A 59 7.75 -1.58 -1.03
C GLN A 59 8.45 -0.50 -0.20
N THR A 60 9.36 0.24 -0.83
CA THR A 60 9.89 1.48 -0.26
C THR A 60 8.94 2.64 -0.46
N LYS A 61 9.20 3.80 0.16
CA LYS A 61 8.33 4.98 0.05
C LYS A 61 8.25 5.51 -1.38
N GLU A 62 9.32 5.35 -2.14
CA GLU A 62 9.49 5.87 -3.51
C GLU A 62 8.88 4.94 -4.58
N GLN A 63 8.59 3.69 -4.23
CA GLN A 63 8.03 2.65 -5.11
C GLN A 63 6.51 2.65 -5.06
#